data_AF-A0A3N5KNT9-F1
#
_entry.id   AF-A0A3N5KNT9-F1
#
_cell.length_a   1.000
_cell.length_b   1.000
_cell.length_c   1.000
_cell.angle_alpha   90.00
_cell.angle_beta   90.00
_cell.angle_gamma   90.00
#
_symmetry.space_group_name_H-M   'P 1'
#
loop_
_entity.id
_entity.type
_entity.pdbx_description
1 polymer ?
#
loop_
_entity_poly.entity_id
_entity_poly.type
_entity_poly.pdbx_seq_one_letter_code
_entity_poly.pdbx_strand_id
1 'polypeptide(L)'
;MKEHRNVTLSLPGPLLRKFKVYAASRDQSMTALMADAIRTMMDRDEQSAQAKRRFLERIRNAPDRGTRGKIRWTRSELHER
;
A
#
# COMPACT_ATOMS: atom_id res chain seq x y z
N MET A 1 -27.22 6.26 -6.34
CA MET A 1 -26.71 6.00 -4.97
C MET A 1 -25.91 4.71 -5.01
N LYS A 2 -24.68 4.67 -4.48
CA LYS A 2 -23.97 3.38 -4.34
C LYS A 2 -24.72 2.54 -3.30
N GLU A 3 -25.11 1.33 -3.70
CA GLU A 3 -25.89 0.43 -2.86
C GLU A 3 -24.99 -0.14 -1.75
N HIS A 4 -25.37 0.07 -0.48
CA HIS A 4 -24.68 -0.52 0.65
C HIS A 4 -25.28 -1.88 0.97
N ARG A 5 -24.44 -2.93 1.00
CA ARG A 5 -24.84 -4.29 1.39
C ARG A 5 -24.46 -4.53 2.85
N ASN A 6 -25.43 -4.95 3.66
CA ASN A 6 -25.19 -5.28 5.05
C ASN A 6 -24.45 -6.62 5.16
N VAL A 7 -23.43 -6.65 6.01
CA VAL A 7 -22.62 -7.85 6.29
C VAL A 7 -22.51 -7.99 7.79
N THR A 8 -22.72 -9.21 8.30
CA THR A 8 -22.55 -9.53 9.73
C THR A 8 -21.12 -9.98 9.99
N LEU A 9 -20.46 -9.36 10.95
CA LEU A 9 -19.08 -9.66 11.34
C LEU A 9 -19.03 -10.03 12.82
N SER A 10 -18.29 -11.08 13.15
CA SER A 10 -18.00 -11.43 14.53
C SER A 10 -16.71 -10.75 14.97
N LEU A 11 -16.78 -9.94 16.03
CA LEU A 11 -15.65 -9.23 16.61
C LEU A 11 -15.56 -9.56 18.11
N PRO A 12 -14.34 -9.69 18.68
CA PRO A 12 -14.18 -9.79 20.12
C PRO A 12 -14.86 -8.61 20.83
N GLY A 13 -15.66 -8.88 21.87
CA GLY A 13 -16.38 -7.85 22.63
C GLY A 13 -15.50 -6.64 23.06
N PRO A 14 -14.27 -6.86 23.58
CA PRO A 14 -13.36 -5.77 23.92
C PRO A 14 -12.96 -4.91 22.71
N LEU A 15 -12.80 -5.52 21.53
CA LEU A 15 -12.47 -4.82 20.29
C LEU A 15 -13.64 -3.96 19.83
N LEU A 16 -14.87 -4.49 19.88
CA LEU A 16 -16.08 -3.74 19.52
C LEU A 16 -16.25 -2.50 20.39
N ARG A 17 -15.95 -2.60 21.69
CA ARG A 17 -15.99 -1.44 22.61
C ARG A 17 -14.97 -0.37 22.22
N LYS A 18 -13.72 -0.76 21.97
CA LYS A 18 -12.67 0.16 21.51
C LYS A 18 -13.04 0.82 20.18
N PHE A 19 -13.59 0.04 19.25
CA PHE A 19 -14.00 0.50 17.94
C PHE A 19 -15.10 1.57 18.03
N LYS A 20 -16.11 1.37 18.88
CA LYS A 20 -17.17 2.38 19.12
C LYS A 20 -16.61 3.70 19.63
N VAL A 21 -15.73 3.65 20.63
CA VAL A 21 -15.10 4.86 21.20
C VAL A 21 -14.28 5.59 20.15
N TYR A 22 -13.51 4.84 19.35
CA TYR A 22 -12.64 5.41 18.33
C TYR A 22 -13.39 6.00 17.13
N ALA A 23 -14.54 5.42 16.76
CA ALA A 23 -15.43 5.98 15.75
C ALA A 23 -16.06 7.30 16.26
N ALA A 24 -16.54 7.30 17.50
CA ALA A 24 -17.12 8.48 18.14
C ALA A 24 -16.09 9.62 18.29
N SER A 25 -14.84 9.31 18.65
CA SER A 25 -13.79 10.34 18.79
C SER A 25 -13.39 11.02 17.48
N ARG A 26 -13.94 10.59 16.34
CA ARG A 26 -13.65 11.13 15.00
C ARG A 26 -14.90 11.66 14.30
N ASP A 27 -16.03 11.70 15.00
CA ASP A 27 -17.34 12.04 14.41
C ASP A 27 -17.67 11.17 13.18
N GLN A 28 -17.25 9.91 13.19
CA GLN A 28 -17.46 8.96 12.10
C GLN A 28 -18.36 7.81 12.53
N SER A 29 -19.19 7.32 11.61
CA SER A 29 -19.94 6.08 11.83
C SER A 29 -18.99 4.87 11.77
N MET A 30 -19.34 3.80 12.50
CA MET A 30 -18.60 2.54 12.43
C MET A 30 -18.52 1.98 11.01
N THR A 31 -19.61 2.07 10.24
CA THR A 31 -19.61 1.62 8.84
C THR A 31 -18.66 2.43 7.96
N ALA A 32 -18.64 3.75 8.10
CA ALA A 32 -17.75 4.61 7.33
C ALA A 32 -16.27 4.33 7.67
N LEU A 33 -15.97 4.22 8.96
CA LEU A 33 -14.61 3.93 9.43
C LEU A 33 -14.15 2.53 9.01
N MET A 34 -15.02 1.53 9.04
CA MET A 34 -14.70 0.18 8.58
C MET A 34 -14.46 0.13 7.07
N ALA A 35 -15.29 0.83 6.28
CA ALA A 35 -15.09 0.94 4.84
C ALA A 35 -13.75 1.61 4.49
N ASP A 36 -13.36 2.66 5.22
CA ASP A 36 -12.09 3.34 5.04
C ASP A 36 -10.89 2.45 5.40
N ALA A 37 -10.99 1.72 6.52
CA ALA A 37 -9.97 0.76 6.93
C ALA A 37 -9.78 -0.36 5.89
N ILE A 38 -10.87 -0.94 5.39
CA ILE A 38 -10.84 -1.98 4.34
C ILE A 38 -10.19 -1.43 3.07
N ARG A 39 -10.60 -0.24 2.61
CA ARG A 39 -9.99 0.40 1.43
C ARG A 39 -8.50 0.62 1.62
N THR A 40 -8.10 1.16 2.76
CA THR A 40 -6.68 1.41 3.07
C THR A 40 -5.86 0.12 3.08
N MET A 41 -6.43 -1.00 3.57
CA MET A 41 -5.75 -2.30 3.52
C MET A 41 -5.59 -2.79 2.08
N MET A 42 -6.65 -2.72 1.28
CA MET A 42 -6.62 -3.12 -0.14
C MET A 42 -5.64 -2.27 -0.96
N ASP A 43 -5.64 -0.96 -0.76
CA ASP A 43 -4.76 -0.03 -1.48
C ASP A 43 -3.28 -0.30 -1.17
N ARG A 44 -2.95 -0.63 0.09
CA ARG A 44 -1.56 -0.98 0.48
C ARG A 44 -1.09 -2.26 -0.20
N ASP A 45 -1.95 -3.27 -0.27
CA ASP A 45 -1.64 -4.53 -0.92
C ASP A 45 -1.45 -4.33 -2.43
N GLU A 46 -2.31 -3.51 -3.05
CA GLU A 46 -2.20 -3.19 -4.47
C GLU A 46 -0.93 -2.40 -4.77
N GLN A 47 -0.62 -1.36 -3.99
CA GLN A 47 0.61 -0.58 -4.17
C GLN A 47 1.86 -1.44 -4.01
N SER A 48 1.87 -2.34 -3.02
CA SER A 48 2.97 -3.28 -2.79
C SER A 48 3.13 -4.26 -3.96
N ALA A 49 2.02 -4.81 -4.46
CA ALA A 49 2.01 -5.70 -5.62
C ALA A 49 2.47 -4.97 -6.90
N GLN A 50 1.99 -3.74 -7.13
CA GLN A 50 2.42 -2.91 -8.26
C GLN A 50 3.90 -2.56 -8.18
N ALA A 51 4.41 -2.17 -7.00
CA ALA A 51 5.83 -1.88 -6.80
C ALA A 51 6.69 -3.11 -7.10
N LYS A 52 6.31 -4.28 -6.59
CA LYS A 52 6.97 -5.56 -6.87
C LYS A 52 6.97 -5.87 -8.37
N ARG A 53 5.82 -5.72 -9.04
CA ARG A 53 5.69 -5.96 -10.49
C ARG A 53 6.59 -5.03 -11.29
N ARG A 54 6.59 -3.72 -11.00
CA ARG A 54 7.46 -2.73 -11.66
C ARG A 54 8.94 -3.06 -11.46
N PHE A 55 9.33 -3.51 -10.28
CA PHE A 55 10.71 -3.87 -9.98
C PHE A 55 11.16 -5.11 -10.79
N LEU A 56 10.35 -6.17 -10.81
CA LEU A 56 10.63 -7.37 -11.59
C LEU A 56 10.65 -7.09 -13.10
N GLU A 57 9.74 -6.26 -13.60
CA GLU A 57 9.76 -5.80 -14.99
C GLU A 57 11.04 -5.04 -15.33
N ARG A 58 11.51 -4.15 -14.45
CA ARG A 58 12.79 -3.44 -14.64
C ARG A 58 14.01 -4.36 -14.64
N ILE A 59 13.96 -5.48 -13.91
CA ILE A 59 15.04 -6.48 -13.93
C ILE A 59 15.00 -7.28 -15.24
N ARG A 60 13.81 -7.76 -15.63
CA ARG A 60 13.65 -8.56 -16.86
C ARG A 60 13.93 -7.76 -18.13
N ASN A 61 13.47 -6.51 -18.15
CA ASN A 61 13.60 -5.58 -19.26
C ASN A 61 14.57 -4.44 -18.89
N ALA A 62 15.75 -4.80 -18.37
CA ALA A 62 16.74 -3.82 -17.98
C ALA A 62 17.21 -3.03 -19.21
N PRO A 63 17.13 -1.69 -19.21
CA PRO A 63 17.64 -0.89 -20.31
C PRO A 63 19.16 -1.07 -20.41
N ASP A 64 19.67 -1.12 -21.64
CA ASP A 64 21.11 -1.14 -21.85
C ASP A 64 21.72 0.13 -21.25
N ARG A 65 22.64 -0.07 -20.30
CA ARG A 65 23.34 1.00 -19.59
C ARG A 65 24.61 1.43 -20.33
N GLY A 66 24.87 0.91 -21.53
CA GLY A 66 26.07 1.18 -22.33
C GLY A 66 27.35 0.61 -21.71
N THR A 67 27.25 -0.16 -20.63
CA THR A 67 28.39 -0.72 -19.91
C THR A 67 28.90 -2.02 -20.53
N ARG A 68 28.07 -2.69 -21.36
CA ARG A 68 28.36 -4.04 -21.89
C ARG A 68 28.82 -5.00 -20.77
N GLY A 69 28.24 -4.86 -19.57
CA GLY A 69 28.60 -5.65 -18.39
C GLY A 69 29.90 -5.25 -17.69
N LYS A 70 30.57 -4.17 -18.12
CA LYS A 70 31.81 -3.66 -17.52
C LYS A 70 31.60 -2.26 -16.96
N ILE A 71 31.65 -2.15 -15.64
CA ILE A 71 31.62 -0.84 -14.96
C ILE A 71 33.03 -0.24 -15.07
N ARG A 72 33.14 0.95 -15.69
CA ARG A 72 34.42 1.65 -15.89
C ARG A 72 34.60 2.87 -15.00
N TRP A 73 33.55 3.28 -14.29
CA TRP A 73 33.56 4.48 -13.46
C TRP A 73 33.73 4.11 -12.00
N THR A 74 34.47 4.94 -11.28
CA THR A 74 34.60 4.89 -9.83
C THR A 74 33.50 5.72 -9.19
N ARG A 75 33.23 5.46 -7.90
CA ARG A 75 32.23 6.22 -7.14
C ARG A 75 32.55 7.72 -7.13
N SER A 76 33.82 8.10 -7.08
CA SER A 76 34.27 9.50 -7.06
C SER A 76 33.92 10.24 -8.35
N GLU A 77 34.13 9.62 -9.51
CA GLU A 77 33.80 10.19 -10.83
C GLU A 77 32.29 10.38 -11.07
N LEU A 78 31.44 9.69 -10.29
CA LEU A 78 29.99 9.79 -10.36
C LEU A 78 29.42 10.91 -9.47
N HIS A 79 30.15 11.30 -8.42
CA HIS A 79 29.74 12.34 -7.46
C HIS A 79 30.09 13.76 -7.92
N GLU A 80 31.06 13.92 -8.83
CA GLU A 80 31.49 15.22 -9.37
C GLU A 80 30.60 15.74 -10.53
N ARG A 81 29.45 15.09 -10.79
CA ARG A 81 28.50 15.49 -11.85
C ARG A 81 27.31 16.28 -11.34
#